data_AF-A0ABD6YLX0-F1
#
_entry.id   AF-A0ABD6YLX0-F1
#
_cell.length_a   1.000
_cell.length_b   1.000
_cell.length_c   1.000
_cell.angle_alpha   90.00
_cell.angle_beta   90.00
_cell.angle_gamma   90.00
#
_symmetry.space_group_name_H-M   'P 1'
#
loop_
_entity.id
_entity.type
_entity.pdbx_description
1 polymer ?
#
loop_
_entity_poly.entity_id
_entity_poly.type
_entity_poly.pdbx_seq_one_letter_code
_entity_poly.pdbx_strand_id
1 'polypeptide(L)'
;MSSIKEVRYGSSAVDLFLSTVNDELKHIKPKDNYFHIDVVTEAFVAGEKHGKEEFIKTFTEEFKNQSVNTFLFTQNLVNKLMKMNYKVHKFFINPIQFKSIIGVDNSLLLNDDFVDIAYSEATMLENNFNDLYDNLFEIGFIGIDNIKIDKIYSDGYVFIHEIK
;
A
#
# COMPACT_ATOMS: atom_id res chain seq x y z
N MET A 1 17.86 -6.00 -7.58
CA MET A 1 17.16 -5.31 -8.67
C MET A 1 15.81 -5.96 -8.79
N SER A 2 14.78 -5.34 -8.20
CA SER A 2 13.39 -5.80 -8.32
C SER A 2 12.91 -5.43 -9.72
N SER A 3 12.36 -6.40 -10.46
CA SER A 3 11.84 -6.23 -11.80
C SER A 3 10.50 -5.50 -11.76
N ILE A 4 10.36 -4.44 -12.55
CA ILE A 4 9.12 -3.70 -12.80
C ILE A 4 8.02 -4.70 -13.21
N LYS A 5 6.95 -4.82 -12.41
CA LYS A 5 5.75 -5.59 -12.77
C LYS A 5 4.59 -4.62 -13.06
N GLU A 6 4.47 -4.19 -14.31
CA GLU A 6 3.32 -3.43 -14.82
C GLU A 6 2.14 -4.37 -15.10
N VAL A 7 0.90 -3.99 -14.73
CA VAL A 7 -0.30 -4.82 -14.97
C VAL A 7 -1.38 -4.09 -15.76
N ARG A 8 -1.97 -4.84 -16.69
CA ARG A 8 -3.19 -4.51 -17.43
C ARG A 8 -4.36 -5.39 -16.89
N TYR A 9 -5.44 -4.73 -16.44
CA TYR A 9 -6.74 -5.16 -15.87
C TYR A 9 -7.16 -6.66 -15.82
N GLY A 10 -7.72 -7.11 -14.67
CA GLY A 10 -8.39 -8.42 -14.43
C GLY A 10 -8.15 -9.00 -13.02
N SER A 11 -8.62 -10.22 -12.69
CA SER A 11 -8.21 -10.99 -11.48
C SER A 11 -6.68 -11.05 -11.31
N SER A 12 -5.98 -10.86 -12.44
CA SER A 12 -4.55 -10.60 -12.58
C SER A 12 -3.97 -9.50 -11.69
N ALA A 13 -4.71 -8.44 -11.33
CA ALA A 13 -4.15 -7.33 -10.55
C ALA A 13 -3.96 -7.68 -9.06
N VAL A 14 -4.95 -8.33 -8.45
CA VAL A 14 -4.84 -8.84 -7.07
C VAL A 14 -3.83 -9.97 -7.00
N ASP A 15 -3.86 -10.92 -7.95
CA ASP A 15 -2.91 -12.02 -8.01
C ASP A 15 -1.46 -11.52 -8.19
N LEU A 16 -1.26 -10.48 -9.01
CA LEU A 16 0.05 -9.88 -9.16
C LEU A 16 0.47 -9.09 -7.92
N PHE A 17 -0.45 -8.34 -7.30
CA PHE A 17 -0.16 -7.65 -6.05
C PHE A 17 0.27 -8.65 -4.97
N LEU A 18 -0.48 -9.75 -4.81
CA LEU A 18 -0.11 -10.85 -3.91
C LEU A 18 1.26 -11.44 -4.25
N SER A 19 1.58 -11.63 -5.54
CA SER A 19 2.91 -12.08 -5.96
C SER A 19 4.01 -11.08 -5.58
N THR A 20 3.71 -9.78 -5.67
CA THR A 20 4.64 -8.69 -5.35
C THR A 20 4.89 -8.65 -3.85
N VAL A 21 3.84 -8.70 -3.03
CA VAL A 21 3.95 -8.81 -1.57
C VAL A 21 4.75 -10.05 -1.18
N ASN A 22 4.47 -11.21 -1.77
CA ASN A 22 5.20 -12.44 -1.48
C ASN A 22 6.69 -12.36 -1.88
N ASP A 23 7.02 -11.67 -2.98
CA ASP A 23 8.41 -11.49 -3.40
C ASP A 23 9.15 -10.48 -2.51
N GLU A 24 8.50 -9.38 -2.11
CA GLU A 24 9.06 -8.43 -1.14
C GLU A 24 9.30 -9.10 0.22
N LEU A 25 8.37 -9.94 0.69
CA LEU A 25 8.54 -10.74 1.91
C LEU A 25 9.76 -11.67 1.86
N LYS A 26 10.13 -12.21 0.69
CA LYS A 26 11.36 -13.01 0.52
C LYS A 26 12.63 -12.14 0.52
N HIS A 27 12.50 -10.87 0.15
CA HIS A 27 13.58 -9.89 0.09
C HIS A 27 13.76 -9.08 1.36
N ILE A 28 12.78 -9.14 2.27
CA ILE A 28 12.97 -8.95 3.71
C ILE A 28 13.85 -10.11 4.21
N LYS A 29 15.11 -10.10 3.78
CA LYS A 29 16.17 -10.76 4.52
C LYS A 29 16.21 -10.05 5.87
N PRO A 30 16.41 -10.75 6.99
CA PRO A 30 16.77 -10.12 8.25
C PRO A 30 18.15 -9.47 8.06
N LYS A 31 18.18 -8.32 7.40
CA LYS A 31 19.32 -7.42 7.43
C LYS A 31 19.20 -6.73 8.77
N ASP A 32 20.02 -7.24 9.69
CA ASP A 32 20.37 -6.63 10.96
C ASP A 32 19.32 -6.64 12.06
N ASN A 33 18.69 -7.77 12.41
CA ASN A 33 17.99 -7.94 13.72
C ASN A 33 16.98 -6.83 14.15
N TYR A 34 16.62 -5.90 13.28
CA TYR A 34 15.74 -4.78 13.55
C TYR A 34 14.36 -5.20 13.07
N PHE A 35 13.69 -6.00 13.87
CA PHE A 35 12.25 -5.77 14.02
C PHE A 35 12.11 -4.50 14.86
N HIS A 36 11.07 -3.68 14.62
CA HIS A 36 10.76 -2.55 15.50
C HIS A 36 10.77 -3.07 16.96
N ILE A 37 11.32 -2.31 17.91
CA ILE A 37 11.59 -2.82 19.26
C ILE A 37 10.33 -3.41 19.92
N ASP A 38 9.16 -2.91 19.54
CA ASP A 38 7.84 -3.41 19.96
C ASP A 38 7.57 -4.82 19.42
N VAL A 39 7.89 -5.09 18.15
CA VAL A 39 7.75 -6.41 17.50
C VAL A 39 8.75 -7.43 18.06
N VAL A 40 9.97 -7.02 18.42
CA VAL A 40 10.92 -7.93 19.12
C VAL A 40 10.41 -8.25 20.52
N THR A 41 9.90 -7.25 21.23
CA THR A 41 9.45 -7.41 22.62
C THR A 41 8.19 -8.28 22.68
N GLU A 42 7.23 -8.09 21.77
CA GLU A 42 6.05 -8.94 21.63
C GLU A 42 6.39 -10.35 21.17
N ALA A 43 7.31 -10.53 20.22
CA ALA A 43 7.80 -11.84 19.80
C ALA A 43 8.53 -12.59 20.92
N PHE A 44 9.25 -11.88 21.79
CA PHE A 44 9.95 -12.46 22.93
C PHE A 44 8.97 -12.89 24.04
N VAL A 45 7.95 -12.07 24.31
CA VAL A 45 6.90 -12.35 25.32
C VAL A 45 5.92 -13.43 24.82
N ALA A 46 5.57 -13.46 23.54
CA ALA A 46 4.69 -14.46 22.93
C ALA A 46 5.41 -15.79 22.63
N GLY A 47 6.72 -15.74 22.30
CA GLY A 47 7.56 -16.90 22.08
C GLY A 47 7.73 -17.79 23.32
N GLU A 48 7.64 -17.21 24.52
CA GLU A 48 7.59 -17.95 25.78
C GLU A 48 6.27 -18.73 25.98
N LYS A 49 5.18 -18.34 25.29
CA LYS A 49 3.84 -18.92 25.49
C LYS A 49 3.34 -19.84 24.37
N HIS A 50 3.65 -19.56 23.10
CA HIS A 50 3.02 -20.25 21.95
C HIS A 50 3.95 -20.74 20.83
N GLY A 51 5.27 -20.68 21.01
CA GLY A 51 6.21 -21.21 20.03
C GLY A 51 6.47 -20.27 18.85
N LYS A 52 7.76 -20.03 18.61
CA LYS A 52 8.29 -19.04 17.64
C LYS A 52 7.73 -19.19 16.21
N GLU A 53 7.45 -20.40 15.77
CA GLU A 53 6.95 -20.68 14.41
C GLU A 53 5.51 -20.24 14.20
N GLU A 54 4.64 -20.42 15.21
CA GLU A 54 3.24 -20.01 15.15
C GLU A 54 3.11 -18.48 15.17
N PHE A 55 3.94 -17.80 15.97
CA PHE A 55 4.03 -16.33 15.98
C PHE A 55 4.46 -15.76 14.63
N ILE A 56 5.54 -16.29 14.02
CA ILE A 56 6.02 -15.83 12.70
C ILE A 56 4.93 -16.02 11.64
N LYS A 57 4.20 -17.13 11.70
CA LYS A 57 3.11 -17.41 10.77
C LYS A 57 1.97 -16.39 10.91
N THR A 58 1.49 -16.16 12.13
CA THR A 58 0.44 -15.16 12.40
C THR A 58 0.84 -13.76 11.96
N PHE A 59 2.05 -13.33 12.32
CA PHE A 59 2.59 -12.04 11.90
C PHE A 59 2.65 -11.90 10.37
N THR A 60 3.08 -12.96 9.68
CA THR A 60 3.14 -12.97 8.21
C THR A 60 1.75 -12.90 7.58
N GLU A 61 0.76 -13.59 8.16
CA GLU A 61 -0.63 -13.55 7.71
C GLU A 61 -1.28 -12.18 7.95
N GLU A 62 -1.05 -11.57 9.12
CA GLU A 62 -1.51 -10.21 9.45
C GLU A 62 -0.88 -9.18 8.52
N PHE A 63 0.43 -9.21 8.33
CA PHE A 63 1.13 -8.32 7.40
C PHE A 63 0.60 -8.45 5.97
N LYS A 64 0.39 -9.68 5.50
CA LYS A 64 -0.17 -9.94 4.18
C LYS A 64 -1.59 -9.39 4.07
N ASN A 65 -2.41 -9.57 5.09
CA ASN A 65 -3.77 -9.03 5.13
C ASN A 65 -3.76 -7.50 5.10
N GLN A 66 -2.91 -6.86 5.91
CA GLN A 66 -2.75 -5.39 5.91
C GLN A 66 -2.32 -4.89 4.52
N SER A 67 -1.30 -5.50 3.92
CA SER A 67 -0.82 -5.16 2.58
C SER A 67 -1.93 -5.26 1.52
N VAL A 68 -2.70 -6.36 1.53
CA VAL A 68 -3.83 -6.55 0.61
C VAL A 68 -4.89 -5.48 0.82
N ASN A 69 -5.17 -5.12 2.07
CA ASN A 69 -6.13 -4.06 2.36
C ASN A 69 -5.62 -2.68 1.94
N THR A 70 -4.33 -2.36 2.04
CA THR A 70 -3.76 -1.13 1.45
C THR A 70 -4.10 -1.03 -0.04
N PHE A 71 -3.96 -2.13 -0.79
CA PHE A 71 -4.37 -2.17 -2.20
C PHE A 71 -5.88 -1.98 -2.38
N LEU A 72 -6.70 -2.73 -1.64
CA LEU A 72 -8.16 -2.70 -1.79
C LEU A 72 -8.77 -1.34 -1.42
N PHE A 73 -8.29 -0.72 -0.34
CA PHE A 73 -8.74 0.60 0.07
C PHE A 73 -8.36 1.66 -0.98
N THR A 74 -7.12 1.61 -1.49
CA THR A 74 -6.68 2.50 -2.58
C THR A 74 -7.54 2.30 -3.83
N GLN A 75 -7.77 1.05 -4.26
CA GLN A 75 -8.60 0.73 -5.41
C GLN A 75 -10.05 1.23 -5.23
N ASN A 76 -10.61 1.11 -4.03
CA ASN A 76 -11.95 1.60 -3.73
C ASN A 76 -12.05 3.12 -3.85
N LEU A 77 -11.06 3.84 -3.33
CA LEU A 77 -10.97 5.29 -3.47
C LEU A 77 -10.87 5.71 -4.94
N VAL A 78 -9.95 5.08 -5.69
CA VAL A 78 -9.79 5.29 -7.13
C VAL A 78 -11.11 5.09 -7.88
N ASN A 79 -11.79 3.96 -7.64
CA ASN A 79 -13.08 3.66 -8.25
C ASN A 79 -14.14 4.72 -7.89
N LYS A 80 -14.13 5.25 -6.66
CA LYS A 80 -15.05 6.30 -6.21
C LYS A 80 -14.78 7.63 -6.92
N LEU A 81 -13.51 8.05 -7.00
CA LEU A 81 -13.10 9.25 -7.71
C LEU A 81 -13.45 9.18 -9.21
N MET A 82 -13.22 8.03 -9.84
CA MET A 82 -13.60 7.81 -11.25
C MET A 82 -15.12 7.88 -11.46
N LYS A 83 -15.93 7.34 -10.52
CA LYS A 83 -17.40 7.45 -10.57
C LYS A 83 -17.90 8.90 -10.43
N MET A 84 -17.11 9.75 -9.78
CA MET A 84 -17.34 11.20 -9.70
C MET A 84 -16.79 11.95 -10.93
N ASN A 85 -16.35 11.22 -11.95
CA ASN A 85 -15.82 11.75 -13.21
C ASN A 85 -14.47 12.48 -13.07
N TYR A 86 -13.72 12.21 -12.00
CA TYR A 86 -12.33 12.65 -11.88
C TYR A 86 -11.39 11.72 -12.64
N LYS A 87 -10.40 12.30 -13.32
CA LYS A 87 -9.40 11.56 -14.07
C LYS A 87 -8.26 11.10 -13.17
N VAL A 88 -8.26 9.81 -12.88
CA VAL A 88 -7.17 9.10 -12.20
C VAL A 88 -6.44 8.25 -13.23
N HIS A 89 -5.11 8.34 -13.27
CA HIS A 89 -4.30 7.69 -14.30
C HIS A 89 -3.63 6.42 -13.82
N LYS A 90 -3.12 6.42 -12.59
CA LYS A 90 -2.48 5.26 -11.98
C LYS A 90 -2.42 5.43 -10.47
N PHE A 91 -2.13 4.34 -9.76
CA PHE A 91 -1.75 4.41 -8.37
C PHE A 91 -0.56 3.51 -8.07
N PHE A 92 0.13 3.85 -6.99
CA PHE A 92 1.36 3.23 -6.54
C PHE A 92 1.14 2.73 -5.11
N ILE A 93 1.63 1.54 -4.78
CA ILE A 93 1.51 0.96 -3.44
C ILE A 93 2.89 0.62 -2.89
N ASN A 94 3.16 1.09 -1.67
CA ASN A 94 4.22 0.59 -0.81
C ASN A 94 3.57 -0.35 0.23
N PRO A 95 3.64 -1.69 0.03
CA PRO A 95 2.99 -2.65 0.90
C PRO A 95 3.70 -2.82 2.25
N ILE A 96 4.97 -2.43 2.36
CA ILE A 96 5.75 -2.56 3.60
C ILE A 96 5.39 -1.45 4.59
N GLN A 97 5.25 -0.23 4.08
CA GLN A 97 4.93 0.94 4.90
C GLN A 97 3.44 1.26 4.90
N PHE A 98 2.61 0.44 4.25
CA PHE A 98 1.18 0.69 4.06
C PHE A 98 0.94 2.10 3.55
N LYS A 99 1.52 2.45 2.39
CA LYS A 99 1.31 3.76 1.76
C LYS A 99 0.80 3.59 0.34
N SER A 100 -0.02 4.54 -0.10
CA SER A 100 -0.41 4.65 -1.49
C SER A 100 -0.21 6.07 -2.02
N ILE A 101 0.05 6.15 -3.32
CA ILE A 101 0.05 7.41 -4.06
C ILE A 101 -0.91 7.23 -5.23
N ILE A 102 -1.83 8.18 -5.42
CA ILE A 102 -2.78 8.20 -6.51
C ILE A 102 -2.37 9.31 -7.49
N GLY A 103 -2.06 8.92 -8.73
CA GLY A 103 -1.70 9.81 -9.82
C GLY A 103 -2.94 10.33 -10.56
N VAL A 104 -3.13 11.64 -10.53
CA VAL A 104 -4.28 12.35 -11.13
C VAL A 104 -3.82 13.42 -12.12
N ASP A 105 -4.75 13.98 -12.89
CA ASP A 105 -4.47 15.17 -13.70
C ASP A 105 -3.94 16.31 -12.81
N ASN A 106 -2.85 16.97 -13.22
CA ASN A 106 -2.23 18.05 -12.45
C ASN A 106 -3.21 19.18 -12.10
N SER A 107 -4.17 19.47 -12.99
CA SER A 107 -5.18 20.50 -12.76
C SER A 107 -6.14 20.17 -11.62
N LEU A 108 -6.32 18.89 -11.27
CA LEU A 108 -7.18 18.49 -10.15
C LEU A 108 -6.57 18.86 -8.80
N LEU A 109 -5.24 18.85 -8.67
CA LEU A 109 -4.56 19.25 -7.44
C LEU A 109 -4.70 20.74 -7.11
N LEU A 110 -5.19 21.54 -8.06
CA LEU A 110 -5.49 22.97 -7.89
C LEU A 110 -7.00 23.24 -7.83
N ASN A 111 -7.83 22.19 -7.83
CA ASN A 111 -9.27 22.30 -7.75
C ASN A 111 -9.74 22.01 -6.32
N ASP A 112 -10.24 23.03 -5.63
CA ASP A 112 -10.64 22.93 -4.21
C ASP A 112 -11.71 21.84 -3.99
N ASP A 113 -12.72 21.75 -4.87
CA ASP A 113 -13.77 20.73 -4.74
C ASP A 113 -13.19 19.30 -4.79
N PHE A 114 -12.25 19.05 -5.70
CA PHE A 114 -11.55 17.78 -5.79
C PHE A 114 -10.70 17.56 -4.54
N VAL A 115 -9.93 18.55 -4.10
CA VAL A 115 -9.04 18.42 -2.94
C VAL A 115 -9.85 18.07 -1.70
N ASP A 116 -10.94 18.79 -1.43
CA ASP A 116 -11.79 18.55 -0.27
C ASP A 116 -12.40 17.14 -0.29
N ILE A 117 -12.95 16.72 -1.43
CA ILE A 117 -13.55 15.39 -1.58
C ILE A 117 -12.47 14.30 -1.47
N ALA A 118 -11.38 14.44 -2.22
CA ALA A 118 -10.34 13.41 -2.31
C ALA A 118 -9.65 13.18 -0.97
N TYR A 119 -9.28 14.24 -0.26
CA TYR A 119 -8.65 14.12 1.06
C TYR A 119 -9.65 13.71 2.15
N SER A 120 -10.90 14.17 2.11
CA SER A 120 -11.91 13.70 3.06
C SER A 120 -12.15 12.19 2.93
N GLU A 121 -12.21 11.68 1.69
CA GLU A 121 -12.39 10.25 1.43
C GLU A 121 -11.14 9.45 1.77
N ALA A 122 -9.96 9.99 1.48
CA ALA A 122 -8.69 9.40 1.89
C ALA A 122 -8.60 9.25 3.41
N THR A 123 -8.78 10.34 4.16
CA THR A 123 -8.72 10.33 5.63
C THR A 123 -9.74 9.40 6.25
N MET A 124 -10.96 9.29 5.69
CA MET A 124 -11.93 8.30 6.15
C MET A 124 -11.40 6.87 5.99
N LEU A 125 -10.76 6.56 4.86
CA LEU A 125 -10.18 5.24 4.60
C LEU A 125 -8.94 4.95 5.46
N GLU A 126 -8.09 5.95 5.68
CA GLU A 126 -6.93 5.88 6.57
C GLU A 126 -7.36 5.58 8.01
N ASN A 127 -8.38 6.31 8.52
CA ASN A 127 -8.94 6.06 9.84
C ASN A 127 -9.55 4.66 9.96
N ASN A 128 -10.33 4.23 8.95
CA ASN A 128 -10.91 2.88 8.94
C ASN A 128 -9.82 1.79 8.95
N PHE A 129 -8.70 2.01 8.25
CA PHE A 129 -7.59 1.07 8.27
C PHE A 129 -6.92 1.04 9.65
N ASN A 130 -6.68 2.21 10.24
CA ASN A 130 -6.13 2.32 11.59
C ASN A 130 -7.02 1.64 12.64
N ASP A 131 -8.34 1.82 12.55
CA ASP A 131 -9.30 1.18 13.47
C ASP A 131 -9.31 -0.36 13.32
N LEU A 132 -9.03 -0.89 12.13
CA LEU A 132 -9.02 -2.33 11.85
C LEU A 132 -7.70 -3.01 12.23
N TYR A 133 -6.58 -2.30 12.13
CA TYR A 133 -5.24 -2.89 12.18
C TYR A 133 -4.30 -2.27 13.21
N ASP A 134 -4.74 -1.22 13.92
CA ASP A 134 -3.91 -0.40 14.83
C ASP A 134 -2.60 0.04 14.17
N ASN A 135 -2.68 0.42 12.90
CA ASN A 135 -1.54 0.74 12.07
C ASN A 135 -1.85 1.88 11.10
N LEU A 136 -0.82 2.64 10.76
CA LEU A 136 -0.95 3.81 9.91
C LEU A 136 -1.00 3.40 8.44
N PHE A 137 -2.06 3.82 7.76
CA PHE A 137 -2.15 3.83 6.30
C PHE A 137 -2.18 5.28 5.83
N GLU A 138 -1.35 5.61 4.84
CA GLU A 138 -1.29 6.96 4.25
C GLU A 138 -1.60 6.92 2.76
N ILE A 139 -2.45 7.84 2.30
CA ILE A 139 -2.84 8.01 0.91
C ILE A 139 -2.44 9.41 0.45
N GLY A 140 -1.52 9.48 -0.51
CA GLY A 140 -1.12 10.73 -1.16
C GLY A 140 -1.72 10.90 -2.55
N PHE A 141 -1.79 12.14 -3.03
CA PHE A 141 -2.13 12.47 -4.42
C PHE A 141 -0.95 13.17 -5.10
N ILE A 142 -0.72 12.83 -6.37
CA ILE A 142 0.33 13.44 -7.18
C ILE A 142 -0.17 13.73 -8.59
N GLY A 143 0.34 14.81 -9.20
CA GLY A 143 0.11 15.10 -10.60
C GLY A 143 0.90 14.15 -11.48
N ILE A 144 0.28 13.62 -12.54
CA ILE A 144 0.90 12.58 -13.36
C ILE A 144 2.00 13.07 -14.31
N ASP A 145 2.06 14.38 -14.57
CA ASP A 145 3.01 14.92 -15.53
C ASP A 145 4.46 14.73 -15.07
N ASN A 146 5.28 14.11 -15.93
CA ASN A 146 6.73 13.93 -15.74
C ASN A 146 7.13 13.16 -14.46
N ILE A 147 6.28 12.27 -13.94
CA ILE A 147 6.66 11.41 -12.80
C ILE A 147 7.87 10.54 -13.18
N LYS A 148 8.91 10.62 -12.35
CA LYS A 148 10.10 9.77 -12.42
C LYS A 148 9.82 8.46 -11.69
N ILE A 149 9.32 7.48 -12.42
CA ILE A 149 8.90 6.17 -11.89
C ILE A 149 10.05 5.45 -11.16
N ASP A 150 11.28 5.60 -11.63
CA ASP A 150 12.48 5.05 -10.97
C ASP A 150 12.68 5.59 -9.54
N LYS A 151 12.28 6.84 -9.29
CA LYS A 151 12.34 7.45 -7.96
C LYS A 151 11.22 6.98 -7.05
N ILE A 152 10.02 6.81 -7.59
CA ILE A 152 8.90 6.21 -6.86
C ILE A 152 9.26 4.78 -6.41
N TYR A 153 9.93 4.02 -7.27
CA TYR A 153 10.47 2.70 -6.90
C TYR A 153 11.55 2.76 -5.82
N SER A 154 12.47 3.73 -5.87
CA SER A 154 13.50 3.87 -4.83
C SER A 154 12.92 4.20 -3.46
N ASP A 155 11.73 4.77 -3.42
CA ASP A 155 10.99 5.12 -2.20
C ASP A 155 10.09 3.96 -1.70
N GLY A 156 10.20 2.78 -2.31
CA GLY A 156 9.55 1.54 -1.85
C GLY A 156 8.16 1.27 -2.42
N TYR A 157 7.70 2.09 -3.38
CA TYR A 157 6.45 1.83 -4.09
C TYR A 157 6.68 0.80 -5.21
N VAL A 158 6.52 -0.48 -4.87
CA VAL A 158 6.88 -1.60 -5.74
C VAL A 158 5.76 -2.07 -6.67
N PHE A 159 4.53 -1.65 -6.42
CA PHE A 159 3.38 -1.98 -7.26
C PHE A 159 2.82 -0.73 -7.93
N ILE A 160 2.60 -0.82 -9.25
CA ILE A 160 2.04 0.25 -10.06
C ILE A 160 0.85 -0.31 -10.84
N HIS A 161 -0.30 0.35 -10.73
CA HIS A 161 -1.49 0.01 -11.48
C HIS A 161 -1.94 1.16 -12.36
N GLU A 162 -1.95 0.94 -13.68
CA GLU A 162 -2.46 1.91 -14.64
C GLU A 162 -3.96 1.75 -14.85
N ILE A 163 -4.65 2.89 -14.83
CA ILE A 163 -6.11 2.99 -14.97
C ILE A 163 -6.44 3.32 -16.43
N LYS A 164 -7.51 2.69 -16.93
CA LYS A 164 -8.00 2.87 -18.30
C LYS A 164 -9.12 3.89 -18.37
#